data_AF-A0A966UCS1-F1
#
_entry.id   AF-A0A966UCS1-F1
#
_cell.length_a   1.000
_cell.length_b   1.000
_cell.length_c   1.000
_cell.angle_alpha   90.00
_cell.angle_beta   90.00
_cell.angle_gamma   90.00
#
_symmetry.space_group_name_H-M   'P 1'
#
loop_
_entity.id
_entity.type
_entity.pdbx_description
1 polymer ?
#
loop_
_entity_poly.entity_id
_entity_poly.type
_entity_poly.pdbx_seq_one_letter_code
_entity_poly.pdbx_strand_id
1 'polypeptide(L)'
;HNLETVPRIFKRIRPAFDYQRSLSVINQARAFGLITKSNLILGMGETREEVSQALLDLHQAGCDLITITQYLRPSPRHHPVERWVKPNEFVELAQEAREIGFLGVMSGPLVRSSYRAGRLFKEASAARTGALNG
;
A
#
# COMPACT_ATOMS: atom_id res chain seq x y z
N HIS A 1 -6.97 5.13 3.09
CA HIS A 1 -7.82 3.92 3.05
C HIS A 1 -6.92 2.76 2.68
N ASN A 2 -6.95 1.65 3.43
CA ASN A 2 -6.05 0.53 3.14
C ASN A 2 -6.70 -0.46 2.17
N LEU A 3 -5.96 -0.82 1.13
CA LEU A 3 -6.32 -1.89 0.19
C LEU A 3 -6.03 -3.29 0.77
N GLU A 4 -4.91 -3.42 1.47
CA GLU A 4 -4.40 -4.62 2.16
C GLU A 4 -3.94 -5.77 1.26
N THR A 5 -4.60 -6.03 0.12
CA THR A 5 -4.22 -7.18 -0.72
C THR A 5 -4.66 -7.02 -2.17
N VAL A 6 -4.38 -8.03 -3.00
CA VAL A 6 -4.55 -8.05 -4.45
C VAL A 6 -5.93 -8.56 -4.88
N PRO A 7 -6.43 -8.22 -6.08
CA PRO A 7 -7.81 -8.49 -6.50
C PRO A 7 -8.27 -9.95 -6.32
N ARG A 8 -7.43 -10.91 -6.75
CA ARG A 8 -7.77 -12.34 -6.75
C ARG A 8 -8.14 -12.89 -5.37
N ILE A 9 -7.43 -12.45 -4.32
CA ILE A 9 -7.68 -12.91 -2.94
C ILE A 9 -8.45 -11.89 -2.10
N PHE A 10 -8.73 -10.70 -2.64
CA PHE A 10 -9.37 -9.61 -1.90
C PHE A 10 -10.68 -10.01 -1.25
N LYS A 11 -11.60 -10.65 -1.98
CA LYS A 11 -12.93 -11.02 -1.44
C LYS A 11 -12.84 -12.07 -0.34
N ARG A 12 -11.82 -12.94 -0.39
CA ARG A 12 -11.54 -13.94 0.65
C ARG A 12 -11.03 -13.27 1.93
N ILE A 13 -10.14 -12.30 1.81
CA ILE A 13 -9.53 -11.61 2.96
C ILE A 13 -10.45 -10.51 3.52
N ARG A 14 -11.20 -9.82 2.66
CA ARG A 14 -12.05 -8.67 2.98
C ARG A 14 -13.47 -8.81 2.41
N PRO A 15 -14.29 -9.75 2.91
CA PRO A 15 -15.60 -10.08 2.32
C PRO A 15 -16.58 -8.91 2.27
N ALA A 16 -16.50 -7.99 3.23
CA ALA A 16 -17.35 -6.79 3.29
C ALA A 16 -16.90 -5.64 2.37
N PHE A 17 -15.74 -5.78 1.70
CA PHE A 17 -15.17 -4.74 0.85
C PHE A 17 -15.15 -5.20 -0.61
N ASP A 18 -14.92 -4.22 -1.48
CA ASP A 18 -14.65 -4.41 -2.90
C ASP A 18 -13.34 -3.70 -3.26
N TYR A 19 -12.56 -4.30 -4.15
CA TYR A 19 -11.24 -3.80 -4.54
C TYR A 19 -11.36 -2.46 -5.27
N GLN A 20 -12.22 -2.39 -6.28
CA GLN A 20 -12.41 -1.18 -7.10
C GLN A 20 -13.05 -0.06 -6.28
N ARG A 21 -14.02 -0.39 -5.42
CA ARG A 21 -14.59 0.59 -4.47
C ARG A 21 -13.52 1.14 -3.52
N SER A 22 -12.59 0.31 -3.07
CA SER A 22 -11.48 0.75 -2.20
C SER A 22 -10.54 1.73 -2.91
N LEU A 23 -10.24 1.50 -4.19
CA LEU A 23 -9.47 2.46 -5.01
C LEU A 23 -10.25 3.76 -5.23
N SER A 24 -11.56 3.68 -5.48
CA SER A 24 -12.42 4.86 -5.64
C SER A 24 -12.42 5.76 -4.39
N VAL A 25 -12.39 5.19 -3.18
CA VAL A 25 -12.26 5.98 -1.93
C VAL A 25 -10.96 6.78 -1.89
N ILE A 26 -9.85 6.19 -2.35
CA ILE A 26 -8.55 6.89 -2.43
C ILE A 26 -8.64 8.03 -3.44
N ASN A 27 -9.21 7.75 -4.62
CA ASN A 27 -9.37 8.74 -5.67
C ASN A 27 -10.24 9.93 -5.26
N GLN A 28 -11.36 9.67 -4.57
CA GLN A 28 -12.23 10.73 -4.03
C GLN A 28 -11.50 11.59 -2.99
N ALA A 29 -10.73 10.98 -2.08
CA ALA A 29 -9.93 11.73 -1.10
C ALA A 29 -8.86 12.60 -1.77
N ARG A 30 -8.20 12.08 -2.81
CA ARG A 30 -7.24 12.84 -3.64
C ARG A 30 -7.93 14.00 -4.37
N ALA A 31 -9.10 13.77 -4.96
CA ALA A 31 -9.88 14.80 -5.66
C ALA A 31 -10.34 15.92 -4.71
N PHE A 32 -10.59 15.59 -3.44
CA PHE A 32 -10.86 16.56 -2.38
C PHE A 32 -9.61 17.33 -1.91
N GLY A 33 -8.44 17.02 -2.46
CA GLY A 33 -7.19 17.68 -2.12
C GLY A 33 -6.52 17.13 -0.85
N LEU A 34 -6.89 15.95 -0.35
CA LEU A 34 -6.17 15.32 0.78
C LEU A 34 -4.91 14.62 0.30
N ILE A 35 -3.90 14.52 1.18
CA ILE A 35 -2.79 13.57 0.99
C ILE A 35 -3.33 12.18 1.34
N THR A 36 -3.15 11.23 0.45
CA THR A 36 -3.73 9.90 0.58
C THR A 36 -2.70 8.86 0.97
N LYS A 37 -3.18 7.80 1.64
CA LYS A 37 -2.34 6.69 2.08
C LYS A 37 -3.08 5.37 2.00
N SER A 38 -2.35 4.33 1.59
CA SER A 38 -2.81 2.94 1.59
C SER A 38 -1.74 1.98 2.12
N ASN A 39 -2.06 0.69 2.11
CA ASN A 39 -1.23 -0.41 2.58
C ASN A 39 -1.41 -1.66 1.70
N LEU A 40 -0.35 -2.46 1.58
CA LEU A 40 -0.37 -3.85 1.13
C LEU A 40 0.26 -4.75 2.21
N ILE A 41 -0.43 -5.83 2.55
CA ILE A 41 0.03 -6.86 3.47
C ILE A 41 0.35 -8.10 2.65
N LEU A 42 1.59 -8.57 2.75
CA LEU A 42 2.12 -9.69 1.96
C LEU A 42 2.13 -10.99 2.77
N GLY A 43 2.17 -12.12 2.09
CA GLY A 43 2.19 -13.45 2.68
C GLY A 43 0.80 -14.06 2.85
N MET A 44 -0.23 -13.52 2.18
CA MET A 44 -1.60 -14.06 2.19
C MET A 44 -1.94 -14.86 0.92
N GLY A 45 -0.95 -15.07 0.04
CA GLY A 45 -1.08 -15.90 -1.16
C GLY A 45 -1.08 -15.11 -2.47
N GLU A 46 -0.77 -13.81 -2.40
CA GLU A 46 -0.45 -12.98 -3.55
C GLU A 46 0.90 -13.36 -4.19
N THR A 47 1.00 -13.16 -5.49
CA THR A 47 2.25 -13.27 -6.26
C THR A 47 2.96 -11.92 -6.35
N ARG A 48 4.24 -11.92 -6.73
CA ARG A 48 5.04 -10.69 -6.85
C ARG A 48 4.46 -9.75 -7.90
N GLU A 49 3.97 -10.30 -9.00
CA GLU A 49 3.39 -9.60 -10.13
C GLU A 49 2.05 -8.97 -9.75
N GLU A 50 1.21 -9.67 -8.97
CA GLU A 50 -0.04 -9.11 -8.45
C GLU A 50 0.22 -7.95 -7.48
N VAL A 51 1.30 -7.99 -6.71
CA VAL A 51 1.70 -6.87 -5.83
C VAL A 51 2.14 -5.67 -6.66
N SER A 52 2.96 -5.88 -7.70
CA SER A 52 3.34 -4.83 -8.66
C SER A 52 2.12 -4.18 -9.30
N GLN A 53 1.16 -4.98 -9.78
CA GLN A 53 -0.06 -4.44 -10.36
C GLN A 53 -0.88 -3.65 -9.33
N ALA A 54 -0.98 -4.13 -8.08
CA ALA A 54 -1.68 -3.40 -7.03
C ALA A 54 -1.00 -2.07 -6.66
N LEU A 55 0.33 -1.97 -6.75
CA LEU A 55 1.05 -0.70 -6.59
C LEU A 55 0.70 0.28 -7.71
N LEU A 56 0.67 -0.18 -8.97
CA LEU A 56 0.24 0.63 -10.11
C LEU A 56 -1.21 1.11 -9.95
N ASP A 57 -2.13 0.22 -9.60
CA ASP A 57 -3.54 0.54 -9.40
C ASP A 57 -3.74 1.59 -8.29
N LEU A 58 -3.00 1.45 -7.18
CA LEU A 58 -3.01 2.41 -6.08
C LEU A 58 -2.48 3.78 -6.52
N HIS A 59 -1.37 3.82 -7.25
CA HIS A 59 -0.81 5.06 -7.74
C HIS A 59 -1.75 5.75 -8.74
N GLN A 60 -2.33 5.00 -9.68
CA GLN A 60 -3.33 5.50 -10.63
C GLN A 60 -4.58 6.04 -9.93
N ALA A 61 -5.00 5.43 -8.82
CA ALA A 61 -6.08 5.96 -7.99
C ALA A 61 -5.72 7.28 -7.29
N GLY A 62 -4.44 7.68 -7.30
CA GLY A 62 -3.94 8.91 -6.66
C GLY A 62 -3.45 8.68 -5.24
N CYS A 63 -2.94 7.48 -4.92
CA CYS A 63 -2.32 7.18 -3.63
C CYS A 63 -0.93 7.82 -3.51
N ASP A 64 -0.74 8.75 -2.58
CA ASP A 64 0.56 9.42 -2.39
C ASP A 64 1.54 8.58 -1.56
N LEU A 65 1.03 7.93 -0.51
CA LEU A 65 1.83 7.22 0.49
C LEU A 65 1.48 5.73 0.51
N ILE A 66 2.49 4.86 0.56
CA ILE A 66 2.29 3.41 0.61
C ILE A 66 3.09 2.75 1.73
N THR A 67 2.44 1.81 2.41
CA THR A 67 3.12 0.84 3.27
C THR A 67 3.03 -0.56 2.70
N ILE A 68 4.11 -1.32 2.84
CA ILE A 68 4.20 -2.72 2.41
C ILE A 68 4.75 -3.52 3.59
N THR A 69 4.00 -4.51 4.06
CA THR A 69 4.31 -5.21 5.32
C THR A 69 4.06 -6.71 5.24
N GLN A 70 4.56 -7.47 6.21
CA GLN A 70 4.29 -8.90 6.34
C GLN A 70 2.99 -9.15 7.09
N TYR A 71 2.19 -10.08 6.59
CA TYR A 71 1.07 -10.65 7.30
C TYR A 71 1.58 -11.47 8.48
N LEU A 72 1.17 -11.07 9.68
CA LEU A 72 1.35 -11.86 10.89
C LEU A 72 0.00 -12.40 11.29
N ARG A 73 -0.17 -13.72 11.16
CA ARG A 73 -1.40 -14.41 11.49
C ARG A 73 -1.76 -14.19 12.97
N PRO A 74 -2.88 -13.54 13.30
CA PRO A 74 -3.22 -13.23 14.70
C PRO A 74 -3.57 -14.47 15.52
N SER A 75 -4.22 -15.46 14.90
CA SER A 75 -4.56 -16.73 15.54
C SER A 75 -4.78 -17.84 14.51
N PRO A 76 -4.83 -19.13 14.93
CA PRO A 76 -5.10 -20.25 14.04
C PRO A 76 -6.47 -20.23 13.33
N ARG A 77 -7.39 -19.33 13.71
CA ARG A 77 -8.69 -19.16 13.03
C ARG A 77 -8.62 -18.16 11.87
N HIS A 78 -7.58 -17.35 11.80
CA HIS A 78 -7.37 -16.41 10.71
C HIS A 78 -6.70 -17.09 9.52
N HIS A 79 -6.73 -16.41 8.36
CA HIS A 79 -6.05 -16.83 7.14
C HIS A 79 -4.62 -17.34 7.45
N PRO A 80 -4.16 -18.47 6.89
CA PRO A 80 -2.79 -18.92 7.10
C PRO A 80 -1.78 -17.94 6.50
N VAL A 81 -0.55 -17.96 7.02
CA VAL A 81 0.58 -17.34 6.30
C VAL A 81 0.95 -18.28 5.17
N GLU A 82 0.78 -17.84 3.93
CA GLU A 82 1.11 -18.61 2.72
C GLU A 82 2.60 -18.46 2.38
N ARG A 83 3.20 -17.31 2.69
CA ARG A 83 4.61 -17.02 2.40
C ARG A 83 5.20 -16.04 3.41
N TRP A 84 6.44 -16.31 3.83
CA TRP A 84 7.29 -15.33 4.52
C TRP A 84 8.13 -14.61 3.49
N VAL A 85 7.84 -13.33 3.27
CA VAL A 85 8.53 -12.52 2.26
C VAL A 85 9.95 -12.22 2.73
N LYS A 86 10.93 -12.41 1.84
CA LYS A 86 12.33 -12.18 2.17
C LYS A 86 12.60 -10.68 2.34
N PRO A 87 13.54 -10.28 3.22
CA PRO A 87 13.88 -8.86 3.40
C PRO A 87 14.26 -8.12 2.11
N ASN A 88 14.96 -8.77 1.17
CA ASN A 88 15.34 -8.16 -0.10
C ASN A 88 14.13 -7.86 -1.00
N GLU A 89 13.09 -8.69 -0.98
CA GLU A 89 11.88 -8.46 -1.77
C GLU A 89 11.14 -7.20 -1.29
N PHE A 90 11.18 -6.90 0.02
CA PHE A 90 10.68 -5.60 0.53
C PHE A 90 11.51 -4.41 0.02
N VAL A 91 12.83 -4.56 -0.13
CA VAL A 91 13.71 -3.51 -0.68
C VAL A 91 13.38 -3.27 -2.16
N GLU A 92 13.25 -4.34 -2.94
CA GLU A 92 12.87 -4.30 -4.36
C GLU A 92 11.50 -3.63 -4.55
N LEU A 93 10.51 -4.02 -3.75
CA LEU A 93 9.18 -3.40 -3.74
C LEU A 93 9.21 -1.93 -3.35
N ALA A 94 10.07 -1.55 -2.41
CA ALA A 94 10.23 -0.15 -2.03
C ALA A 94 10.81 0.68 -3.16
N GLN A 95 11.76 0.12 -3.89
CA GLN A 95 12.39 0.76 -5.04
C GLN A 95 11.38 0.92 -6.17
N GLU A 96 10.67 -0.15 -6.51
CA GLU A 96 9.61 -0.12 -7.52
C GLU A 96 8.52 0.92 -7.20
N ALA A 97 8.03 0.98 -5.96
CA ALA A 97 7.05 1.98 -5.57
C ALA A 97 7.58 3.42 -5.72
N ARG A 98 8.87 3.66 -5.46
CA ARG A 98 9.47 4.99 -5.72
C ARG A 98 9.55 5.30 -7.20
N GLU A 99 9.91 4.32 -8.03
CA GLU A 99 9.98 4.45 -9.48
C GLU A 99 8.59 4.69 -10.12
N ILE A 100 7.54 4.09 -9.55
CA ILE A 100 6.15 4.35 -9.93
C ILE A 100 5.73 5.81 -9.65
N GLY A 101 6.30 6.44 -8.61
CA GLY A 101 6.07 7.84 -8.28
C GLY A 101 5.42 8.10 -6.90
N PHE A 102 5.34 7.11 -6.01
CA PHE A 102 4.83 7.34 -4.66
C PHE A 102 5.68 8.37 -3.91
N LEU A 103 5.04 9.39 -3.33
CA LEU A 103 5.70 10.47 -2.58
C LEU A 103 6.34 9.98 -1.28
N GLY A 104 5.89 8.85 -0.75
CA GLY A 104 6.47 8.26 0.45
C GLY A 104 6.19 6.76 0.56
N VAL A 105 7.27 6.00 0.78
CA VAL A 105 7.25 4.53 0.77
C VAL A 105 7.86 3.99 2.06
N MET A 106 7.15 3.07 2.72
CA MET A 106 7.72 2.24 3.79
C MET A 106 7.45 0.78 3.51
N SER A 107 8.52 0.00 3.41
CA SER A 107 8.45 -1.42 3.08
C SER A 107 9.32 -2.22 4.04
N GLY A 108 8.76 -3.27 4.63
CA GLY A 108 9.51 -4.16 5.51
C GLY A 108 8.62 -5.03 6.39
N PRO A 109 9.14 -6.12 6.95
CA PRO A 109 8.35 -7.15 7.62
C PRO A 109 7.63 -6.65 8.88
N LEU A 110 8.18 -5.64 9.55
CA LEU A 110 7.60 -5.06 10.78
C LEU A 110 7.05 -3.65 10.58
N VAL A 111 6.94 -3.18 9.34
CA VAL A 111 6.32 -1.89 9.05
C VAL A 111 4.85 -1.94 9.48
N ARG A 112 4.41 -0.92 10.21
CA ARG A 112 2.99 -0.70 10.53
C ARG A 112 2.51 0.57 9.85
N SER A 113 1.22 0.65 9.58
CA SER A 113 0.61 1.80 8.91
C SER A 113 0.86 3.14 9.65
N SER A 114 1.11 3.13 10.96
CA SER A 114 1.43 4.32 11.76
C SER A 114 2.94 4.58 11.93
N TYR A 115 3.81 3.60 11.67
CA TYR A 115 5.26 3.75 11.87
C TYR A 115 5.78 4.88 10.98
N ARG A 116 6.50 5.86 11.54
CA ARG A 116 7.04 7.05 10.81
C ARG A 116 6.03 7.85 9.96
N ALA A 117 4.72 7.75 10.23
CA ALA A 117 3.69 8.43 9.43
C ALA A 117 3.87 9.96 9.38
N GLY A 118 4.30 10.59 10.48
CA GLY A 118 4.56 12.03 10.53
C GLY A 118 5.72 12.49 9.64
N ARG A 119 6.74 11.64 9.45
CA ARG A 119 7.86 11.94 8.54
C ARG A 119 7.41 11.85 7.08
N LEU A 120 6.73 10.76 6.72
CA LEU A 120 6.18 10.60 5.36
C LEU A 120 5.23 11.73 4.98
N PHE A 121 4.37 12.15 5.91
CA PHE A 121 3.43 13.23 5.65
C PHE A 121 4.14 14.57 5.36
N LYS A 122 5.20 14.88 6.11
CA LYS A 122 6.03 16.07 5.86
C LYS A 122 6.72 16.01 4.50
N GLU A 123 7.31 14.87 4.14
CA GLU A 123 7.97 14.66 2.85
C GLU A 123 6.97 14.82 1.68
N ALA A 124 5.79 14.21 1.77
CA ALA A 124 4.75 14.35 0.75
C ALA A 124 4.16 15.76 0.67
N SER A 125 3.96 16.42 1.80
CA SER A 125 3.48 17.81 1.83
C SER A 125 4.46 18.76 1.14
N ALA A 126 5.77 18.58 1.37
CA ALA A 126 6.82 19.35 0.71
C ALA A 126 6.83 19.10 -0.81
N ALA A 127 6.78 17.83 -1.24
CA ALA A 127 6.75 17.47 -2.66
C ALA A 127 5.51 18.04 -3.38
N ARG A 128 4.33 17.96 -2.76
CA ARG A 128 3.08 18.48 -3.36
C ARG A 128 3.06 19.99 -3.45
N THR A 129 3.64 20.69 -2.47
CA THR A 129 3.77 22.16 -2.50
C THR A 129 4.78 22.59 -3.57
N GLY A 130 5.88 21.85 -3.73
CA GLY A 130 6.87 22.10 -4.78
C GLY A 130 6.29 21.93 -6.19
N ALA A 131 5.49 20.89 -6.41
CA ALA A 131 4.84 20.63 -7.70
C ALA A 131 3.70 21.62 -8.07
N LEU A 132 3.12 22.32 -7.08
CA LEU A 132 2.11 23.36 -7.31
C LEU A 132 2.72 24.74 -7.61
N ASN A 133 4.00 24.94 -7.29
CA ASN A 133 4.71 26.21 -7.39
C ASN A 133 5.74 26.27 -8.54
N GLY A 134 5.88 25.21 -9.34
CA GLY A 134 6.75 25.14 -10.52
C GLY A 134 5.93 24.85 -11.76
#